data_AF-A0A0Q8UCE0-F1
#
_entry.id   AF-A0A0Q8UCE0-F1
#
_cell.length_a   1.000
_cell.length_b   1.000
_cell.length_c   1.000
_cell.angle_alpha   90.00
_cell.angle_beta   90.00
_cell.angle_gamma   90.00
#
_symmetry.space_group_name_H-M   'P 1'
#
loop_
_entity.id
_entity.type
_entity.pdbx_description
1 polymer ?
#
loop_
_entity_poly.entity_id
_entity_poly.type
_entity_poly.pdbx_seq_one_letter_code
_entity_poly.pdbx_strand_id
1 'polypeptide(L)'
;MKSILNIAGAAAIALTLAACDQPAPWARAATAPEPAKVAQNLRLQAVSWNDEAQRFEINGAPLKSGRLWTFDGSTEGFVATGGEVLPASPLGMDLRNAAGDSMLRSPKGLALDGSRYSLVLVRMTRTRAGAAWDGSIFYSTANHGEAGDYQAKPRDGADPAVNETVVLVYDMANLRAGGDDWTSSLIDQIRLDTDDEAGGGFVVHQIAVTENPGATALAMAPVGPTTIAQR
;
A
#
# COMPACT_ATOMS: atom_id res chain seq x y z
N MET A 1 25.69 79.42 -21.70
CA MET A 1 24.42 79.92 -21.12
C MET A 1 24.05 78.96 -19.99
N LYS A 2 24.43 79.28 -18.75
CA LYS A 2 23.61 79.90 -17.68
C LYS A 2 22.41 79.03 -17.20
N SER A 3 22.45 78.78 -15.88
CA SER A 3 21.34 78.54 -14.91
C SER A 3 21.24 77.10 -14.41
N ILE A 4 21.74 76.76 -13.20
CA ILE A 4 21.29 77.09 -11.82
C ILE A 4 19.92 76.47 -11.51
N LEU A 5 19.87 75.50 -10.59
CA LEU A 5 19.11 75.59 -9.33
C LEU A 5 19.43 74.42 -8.36
N ASN A 6 20.00 74.75 -7.21
CA ASN A 6 19.91 73.98 -5.97
C ASN A 6 18.63 74.43 -5.24
N ILE A 7 17.77 73.54 -4.75
CA ILE A 7 16.96 73.79 -3.54
C ILE A 7 16.79 72.48 -2.75
N ALA A 8 16.92 72.64 -1.44
CA ALA A 8 16.83 71.70 -0.34
C ALA A 8 15.44 71.08 -0.14
N GLY A 9 15.36 70.04 0.70
CA GLY A 9 14.09 69.60 1.29
C GLY A 9 14.18 68.26 1.99
N ALA A 10 14.61 68.26 3.26
CA ALA A 10 14.46 67.11 4.15
C ALA A 10 12.99 66.94 4.54
N ALA A 11 12.48 65.70 4.49
CA ALA A 11 11.30 65.28 5.23
C ALA A 11 11.52 63.85 5.72
N ALA A 12 11.84 63.74 7.01
CA ALA A 12 11.81 62.48 7.73
C ALA A 12 10.35 62.05 7.90
N ILE A 13 10.00 60.87 7.42
CA ILE A 13 8.73 60.20 7.74
C ILE A 13 9.09 58.97 8.58
N ALA A 14 8.83 59.07 9.87
CA ALA A 14 8.87 57.95 10.78
C ALA A 14 7.45 57.41 10.99
N LEU A 15 7.32 56.11 10.73
CA LEU A 15 6.40 55.12 11.33
C LEU A 15 4.88 55.24 11.10
N THR A 16 4.32 54.21 10.47
CA THR A 16 3.44 53.23 11.13
C THR A 16 3.33 51.96 10.27
N LEU A 17 4.18 50.98 10.54
CA LEU A 17 3.99 49.59 10.07
C LEU A 17 3.05 48.91 11.06
N ALA A 18 1.75 48.99 10.79
CA ALA A 18 0.73 48.23 11.51
C ALA A 18 -0.21 47.59 10.48
N ALA A 19 0.26 46.52 9.82
CA ALA A 19 -0.58 45.62 9.04
C ALA A 19 0.21 44.35 8.66
N CYS A 20 0.52 43.50 9.64
CA CYS A 20 0.92 42.11 9.38
C CYS A 20 0.10 41.22 10.31
N ASP A 21 -1.15 40.93 9.97
CA ASP A 21 -1.83 39.76 10.56
C ASP A 21 -3.11 39.30 9.84
N GLN A 22 -3.38 39.75 8.61
CA GLN A 22 -4.41 39.09 7.81
C GLN A 22 -3.77 38.05 6.89
N PRO A 23 -4.03 36.73 7.10
CA PRO A 23 -3.65 35.74 6.12
C PRO A 23 -4.34 36.06 4.80
N ALA A 24 -3.61 35.90 3.70
CA ALA A 24 -4.09 36.29 2.39
C ALA A 24 -5.42 35.57 2.05
N PRO A 25 -6.37 36.21 1.36
CA PRO A 25 -7.70 35.65 1.08
C PRO A 25 -7.69 34.40 0.19
N TRP A 26 -6.53 34.00 -0.34
CA TRP A 26 -6.30 32.77 -1.09
C TRP A 26 -5.75 31.63 -0.23
N ALA A 27 -5.32 31.90 1.00
CA ALA A 27 -4.89 30.88 1.94
C ALA A 27 -6.12 30.16 2.51
N ARG A 28 -6.58 29.11 1.81
CA ARG A 28 -7.50 28.15 2.40
C ARG A 28 -6.81 27.55 3.63
N ALA A 29 -7.49 27.60 4.77
CA ALA A 29 -7.11 26.77 5.91
C ALA A 29 -6.95 25.33 5.40
N ALA A 30 -5.81 24.71 5.68
CA ALA A 30 -5.63 23.30 5.39
C ALA A 30 -6.76 22.55 6.08
N THR A 31 -7.65 21.93 5.31
CA THR A 31 -8.68 21.05 5.86
C THR A 31 -7.95 19.99 6.65
N ALA A 32 -8.31 19.81 7.93
CA ALA A 32 -7.81 18.69 8.72
C ALA A 32 -8.01 17.40 7.89
N PRO A 33 -7.02 16.49 7.84
CA PRO A 33 -7.17 15.25 7.08
C PRO A 33 -8.46 14.56 7.52
N GLU A 34 -9.28 14.20 6.53
CA GLU A 34 -10.48 13.39 6.78
C GLU A 34 -10.02 12.12 7.53
N PRO A 35 -10.63 11.78 8.68
CA PRO A 35 -10.25 10.56 9.38
C PRO A 35 -10.34 9.39 8.41
N ALA A 36 -9.30 8.55 8.38
CA ALA A 36 -9.19 7.42 7.47
C ALA A 36 -10.52 6.64 7.46
N LYS A 37 -11.23 6.64 6.33
CA LYS A 37 -12.47 5.88 6.19
C LYS A 37 -12.15 4.41 6.40
N VAL A 38 -12.63 3.86 7.51
CA VAL A 38 -12.63 2.42 7.76
C VAL A 38 -13.24 1.72 6.55
N ALA A 39 -12.55 0.70 6.04
CA ALA A 39 -13.04 -0.18 5.01
C ALA A 39 -14.48 -0.62 5.34
N GLN A 40 -15.46 -0.14 4.58
CA GLN A 40 -16.87 -0.28 4.96
C GLN A 40 -17.40 -1.72 4.79
N ASN A 41 -16.68 -2.57 4.06
CA ASN A 41 -17.01 -3.97 3.83
C ASN A 41 -15.75 -4.84 3.96
N LEU A 42 -15.25 -4.98 5.19
CA LEU A 42 -14.09 -5.81 5.49
C LEU A 42 -14.50 -7.29 5.59
N ARG A 43 -13.85 -8.14 4.79
CA ARG A 43 -13.99 -9.59 4.89
C ARG A 43 -13.43 -10.09 6.22
N LEU A 44 -14.19 -10.94 6.91
CA LEU A 44 -13.74 -11.57 8.13
C LEU A 44 -12.68 -12.64 7.81
N GLN A 45 -11.46 -12.46 8.31
CA GLN A 45 -10.31 -13.31 8.02
C GLN A 45 -9.45 -13.51 9.28
N ALA A 46 -8.68 -14.60 9.32
CA ALA A 46 -7.74 -14.85 10.43
C ALA A 46 -6.63 -13.80 10.48
N VAL A 47 -6.21 -13.31 9.31
CA VAL A 47 -5.26 -12.20 9.19
C VAL A 47 -6.03 -10.90 9.04
N SER A 48 -5.67 -9.90 9.85
CA SER A 48 -6.26 -8.57 9.82
C SER A 48 -5.19 -7.48 9.98
N TRP A 49 -5.52 -6.28 9.51
CA TRP A 49 -4.75 -5.08 9.83
C TRP A 49 -5.24 -4.50 11.16
N ASN A 50 -4.32 -4.18 12.05
CA ASN A 50 -4.58 -3.46 13.29
C ASN A 50 -4.21 -1.99 13.09
N ASP A 51 -5.23 -1.12 12.96
CA ASP A 51 -5.04 0.31 12.71
C ASP A 51 -4.36 1.05 13.88
N GLU A 52 -4.61 0.66 15.13
CA GLU A 52 -3.97 1.31 16.28
C GLU A 52 -2.48 0.96 16.36
N ALA A 53 -2.16 -0.30 16.07
CA ALA A 53 -0.81 -0.82 16.14
C ALA A 53 -0.01 -0.68 14.84
N GLN A 54 -0.65 -0.27 13.75
CA GLN A 54 -0.07 -0.14 12.41
C GLN A 54 0.69 -1.41 11.97
N ARG A 55 0.06 -2.57 12.12
CA ARG A 55 0.66 -3.88 11.76
C ARG A 55 -0.39 -4.90 11.36
N PHE A 56 0.05 -5.96 10.68
CA PHE A 56 -0.76 -7.15 10.50
C PHE A 56 -0.74 -8.03 11.76
N GLU A 57 -1.87 -8.67 12.02
CA GLU A 57 -2.05 -9.65 13.07
C GLU A 57 -2.72 -10.89 12.51
N ILE A 58 -2.45 -12.04 13.12
CA ILE A 58 -3.12 -13.31 12.85
C ILE A 58 -3.75 -13.81 14.14
N ASN A 59 -5.07 -13.99 14.15
CA ASN A 59 -5.82 -14.38 15.35
C ASN A 59 -5.49 -13.50 16.58
N GLY A 60 -5.27 -12.19 16.36
CA GLY A 60 -4.89 -11.21 17.37
C GLY A 60 -3.42 -11.25 17.82
N ALA A 61 -2.60 -12.15 17.29
CA ALA A 61 -1.15 -12.16 17.52
C ALA A 61 -0.42 -11.31 16.46
N PRO A 62 0.55 -10.46 16.85
CA PRO A 62 1.28 -9.63 15.91
C PRO A 62 2.14 -10.45 14.95
N LEU A 63 2.10 -10.12 13.66
CA LEU A 63 3.03 -10.65 12.67
C LEU A 63 4.25 -9.75 12.55
N LYS A 64 5.44 -10.35 12.50
CA LYS A 64 6.69 -9.62 12.36
C LYS A 64 7.03 -9.43 10.89
N SER A 65 6.98 -8.18 10.43
CA SER A 65 7.34 -7.82 9.06
C SER A 65 8.85 -7.75 8.85
N GLY A 66 9.33 -8.43 7.80
CA GLY A 66 10.64 -8.12 7.21
C GLY A 66 10.57 -6.89 6.30
N ARG A 67 9.39 -6.68 5.69
CA ARG A 67 9.07 -5.48 4.91
C ARG A 67 7.59 -5.12 5.06
N LEU A 68 7.30 -3.83 5.17
CA LEU A 68 5.95 -3.28 5.24
C LEU A 68 5.89 -2.03 4.35
N TRP A 69 4.79 -1.91 3.61
CA TRP A 69 4.41 -0.76 2.80
C TRP A 69 3.01 -0.33 3.20
N THR A 70 2.83 0.97 3.43
CA THR A 70 1.57 1.55 3.92
C THR A 70 0.98 2.58 2.96
N PHE A 71 1.72 2.98 1.92
CA PHE A 71 1.25 3.88 0.86
C PHE A 71 0.63 5.19 1.38
N ASP A 72 1.24 5.79 2.40
CA ASP A 72 0.80 7.07 2.94
C ASP A 72 1.30 8.21 2.04
N GLY A 73 0.42 8.64 1.12
CA GLY A 73 0.71 9.74 0.19
C GLY A 73 1.72 9.43 -0.92
N SER A 74 2.13 8.16 -1.10
CA SER A 74 3.04 7.75 -2.18
C SER A 74 2.79 6.31 -2.64
N THR A 75 3.36 5.91 -3.78
CA THR A 75 3.37 4.51 -4.24
C THR A 75 4.52 3.70 -3.62
N GLU A 76 5.37 4.32 -2.79
CA GLU A 76 6.54 3.69 -2.16
C GLU A 76 7.46 2.92 -3.13
N GLY A 77 7.51 3.39 -4.38
CA GLY A 77 8.34 2.83 -5.46
C GLY A 77 7.72 1.63 -6.17
N PHE A 78 6.47 1.27 -5.87
CA PHE A 78 5.73 0.32 -6.69
C PHE A 78 5.47 0.88 -8.09
N VAL A 79 5.51 0.00 -9.08
CA VAL A 79 5.29 0.35 -10.49
C VAL A 79 4.36 -0.67 -11.13
N ALA A 80 3.55 -0.23 -12.10
CA ALA A 80 2.69 -1.10 -12.88
C ALA A 80 3.22 -1.27 -14.31
N THR A 81 3.00 -2.45 -14.88
CA THR A 81 3.11 -2.73 -16.32
C THR A 81 1.75 -3.18 -16.82
N GLY A 82 1.29 -2.67 -17.97
CA GLY A 82 -0.08 -2.91 -18.42
C GLY A 82 -1.15 -2.15 -17.62
N GLY A 83 -0.76 -1.36 -16.63
CA GLY A 83 -1.66 -0.60 -15.76
C GLY A 83 -1.07 0.71 -15.26
N GLU A 84 -1.72 1.31 -14.27
CA GLU A 84 -1.32 2.56 -13.64
C GLU A 84 -1.35 2.42 -12.11
N VAL A 85 -0.39 3.07 -11.44
CA VAL A 85 -0.41 3.27 -9.99
C VAL A 85 -0.28 4.74 -9.63
N LEU A 86 -1.10 5.20 -8.70
CA LEU A 86 -1.07 6.55 -8.15
C LEU A 86 -1.29 6.51 -6.63
N PRO A 87 -0.80 7.50 -5.87
CA PRO A 87 -1.22 7.66 -4.48
C PRO A 87 -2.74 7.83 -4.41
N ALA A 88 -3.40 7.08 -3.53
CA ALA A 88 -4.82 7.24 -3.25
C ALA A 88 -5.05 8.24 -2.12
N SER A 89 -6.24 8.84 -2.10
CA SER A 89 -6.70 9.72 -1.01
C SER A 89 -7.92 9.08 -0.32
N PRO A 90 -7.99 9.07 1.03
CA PRO A 90 -7.03 9.65 1.97
C PRO A 90 -5.76 8.82 2.21
N LEU A 91 -5.77 7.51 1.99
CA LEU A 91 -4.64 6.60 2.19
C LEU A 91 -4.65 5.47 1.16
N GLY A 92 -3.47 4.90 0.85
CA GLY A 92 -3.32 3.76 -0.04
C GLY A 92 -2.70 4.10 -1.40
N MET A 93 -2.68 3.11 -2.28
CA MET A 93 -2.27 3.22 -3.68
C MET A 93 -3.42 2.79 -4.58
N ASP A 94 -3.86 3.68 -5.48
CA ASP A 94 -4.81 3.34 -6.56
C ASP A 94 -4.06 2.51 -7.60
N LEU A 95 -4.59 1.34 -7.93
CA LEU A 95 -4.11 0.44 -8.95
C LEU A 95 -5.21 0.27 -10.01
N ARG A 96 -4.88 0.50 -11.27
CA ARG A 96 -5.79 0.30 -12.40
C ARG A 96 -5.18 -0.60 -13.45
N ASN A 97 -5.92 -1.63 -13.85
CA ASN A 97 -5.54 -2.51 -14.94
C ASN A 97 -6.00 -1.88 -16.26
N ALA A 98 -5.05 -1.49 -17.11
CA ALA A 98 -5.33 -0.80 -18.37
C ALA A 98 -5.25 -1.74 -19.59
N ALA A 99 -4.59 -2.88 -19.43
CA ALA A 99 -4.41 -3.95 -20.42
C ALA A 99 -4.55 -5.32 -19.73
N GLY A 100 -4.66 -6.39 -20.53
CA GLY A 100 -4.51 -7.75 -20.01
C GLY A 100 -3.11 -8.01 -19.49
N ASP A 101 -2.99 -8.95 -18.55
CA ASP A 101 -1.75 -9.27 -17.83
C ASP A 101 -1.13 -8.01 -17.17
N SER A 102 -1.96 -7.26 -16.44
CA SER A 102 -1.51 -6.09 -15.66
C SER A 102 -0.75 -6.55 -14.43
N MET A 103 0.47 -6.03 -14.26
CA MET A 103 1.42 -6.49 -13.25
C MET A 103 1.78 -5.34 -12.31
N LEU A 104 1.54 -5.52 -11.02
CA LEU A 104 2.02 -4.60 -9.98
C LEU A 104 3.31 -5.13 -9.37
N ARG A 105 4.40 -4.36 -9.44
CA ARG A 105 5.72 -4.77 -8.92
C ARG A 105 6.15 -3.92 -7.74
N SER A 106 6.73 -4.57 -6.73
CA SER A 106 7.45 -3.88 -5.65
C SER A 106 8.74 -3.24 -6.19
N PRO A 107 9.39 -2.35 -5.41
CA PRO A 107 10.78 -2.02 -5.66
C PRO A 107 11.66 -3.29 -5.69
N LYS A 108 12.70 -3.27 -6.53
CA LYS A 108 13.78 -4.28 -6.53
C LYS A 108 14.72 -4.09 -5.33
N GLY A 109 15.56 -5.10 -5.08
CA GLY A 109 16.53 -5.06 -4.00
C GLY A 109 15.90 -5.26 -2.63
N LEU A 110 14.81 -6.03 -2.53
CA LEU A 110 14.18 -6.34 -1.26
C LEU A 110 15.14 -7.03 -0.29
N ALA A 111 16.00 -7.91 -0.81
CA ALA A 111 16.97 -8.69 -0.05
C ALA A 111 16.35 -9.39 1.17
N LEU A 112 15.16 -9.97 0.99
CA LEU A 112 14.42 -10.66 2.04
C LEU A 112 14.83 -12.13 2.10
N ASP A 113 15.24 -12.60 3.27
CA ASP A 113 15.48 -14.02 3.54
C ASP A 113 14.15 -14.78 3.53
N GLY A 114 13.90 -15.53 2.45
CA GLY A 114 12.64 -16.24 2.24
C GLY A 114 12.43 -17.39 3.23
N SER A 115 13.50 -17.92 3.83
CA SER A 115 13.41 -18.95 4.88
C SER A 115 12.75 -18.41 6.15
N ARG A 116 12.95 -17.12 6.41
CA ARG A 116 12.41 -16.41 7.56
C ARG A 116 11.08 -15.73 7.25
N TYR A 117 10.98 -15.07 6.11
CA TYR A 117 9.82 -14.26 5.73
C TYR A 117 9.08 -14.91 4.55
N SER A 118 8.12 -15.78 4.85
CA SER A 118 7.41 -16.60 3.86
C SER A 118 5.90 -16.42 3.87
N LEU A 119 5.41 -15.32 4.43
CA LEU A 119 4.00 -14.94 4.35
C LEU A 119 3.87 -13.55 3.74
N VAL A 120 3.31 -13.46 2.52
CA VAL A 120 3.03 -12.18 1.86
C VAL A 120 1.56 -11.82 2.08
N LEU A 121 1.33 -10.60 2.51
CA LEU A 121 0.02 -10.07 2.86
C LEU A 121 -0.28 -8.84 2.02
N VAL A 122 -1.45 -8.79 1.39
CA VAL A 122 -1.90 -7.63 0.61
C VAL A 122 -3.29 -7.24 1.07
N ARG A 123 -3.41 -6.13 1.81
CA ARG A 123 -4.70 -5.56 2.16
C ARG A 123 -5.16 -4.64 1.04
N MET A 124 -6.33 -4.90 0.46
CA MET A 124 -6.85 -4.13 -0.66
C MET A 124 -8.36 -4.07 -0.70
N THR A 125 -8.89 -3.04 -1.35
CA THR A 125 -10.31 -2.93 -1.74
C THR A 125 -10.42 -3.01 -3.25
N ARG A 126 -11.32 -3.84 -3.79
CA ARG A 126 -11.67 -3.77 -5.22
C ARG A 126 -12.64 -2.61 -5.45
N THR A 127 -12.25 -1.60 -6.21
CA THR A 127 -13.07 -0.40 -6.49
C THR A 127 -13.81 -0.50 -7.81
N ARG A 128 -13.36 -1.36 -8.71
CA ARG A 128 -13.99 -1.59 -10.02
C ARG A 128 -13.84 -3.04 -10.43
N ALA A 129 -14.92 -3.62 -10.96
CA ALA A 129 -14.87 -4.95 -11.54
C ALA A 129 -13.99 -4.94 -12.81
N GLY A 130 -13.02 -5.85 -12.88
CA GLY A 130 -12.41 -6.29 -14.12
C GLY A 130 -13.10 -7.55 -14.62
N ALA A 131 -12.49 -8.25 -15.58
CA ALA A 131 -13.03 -9.52 -16.06
C ALA A 131 -12.76 -10.66 -15.05
N ALA A 132 -11.76 -11.50 -15.31
CA ALA A 132 -11.43 -12.66 -14.50
C ALA A 132 -10.38 -12.31 -13.44
N TRP A 133 -10.61 -12.74 -12.20
CA TRP A 133 -9.63 -12.64 -11.12
C TRP A 133 -8.47 -13.61 -11.35
N ASP A 134 -7.26 -13.08 -11.40
CA ASP A 134 -6.03 -13.86 -11.33
C ASP A 134 -5.62 -14.03 -9.86
N GLY A 135 -5.20 -12.95 -9.23
CA GLY A 135 -4.68 -12.96 -7.86
C GLY A 135 -3.39 -13.76 -7.71
N SER A 136 -2.59 -13.94 -8.76
CA SER A 136 -1.31 -14.63 -8.63
C SER A 136 -0.26 -13.69 -8.03
N ILE A 137 0.62 -14.25 -7.21
CA ILE A 137 1.87 -13.57 -6.85
C ILE A 137 3.04 -14.33 -7.47
N PHE A 138 3.92 -13.58 -8.09
CA PHE A 138 5.20 -14.03 -8.65
C PHE A 138 6.34 -13.35 -7.89
N TYR A 139 7.53 -13.90 -8.02
CA TYR A 139 8.71 -13.31 -7.41
C TYR A 139 9.96 -13.54 -8.25
N SER A 140 11.00 -12.75 -7.97
CA SER A 140 12.32 -12.94 -8.54
C SER A 140 13.37 -13.06 -7.46
N THR A 141 14.47 -13.72 -7.81
CA THR A 141 15.68 -13.87 -7.01
C THR A 141 16.87 -13.46 -7.85
N ALA A 142 18.09 -13.66 -7.34
CA ALA A 142 19.29 -13.50 -8.17
C ALA A 142 19.39 -14.57 -9.28
N ASN A 143 18.72 -15.72 -9.12
CA ASN A 143 18.86 -16.87 -10.01
C ASN A 143 17.79 -16.92 -11.12
N HIS A 144 16.63 -16.28 -10.92
CA HIS A 144 15.55 -16.26 -11.89
C HIS A 144 14.70 -14.98 -11.79
N GLY A 145 14.03 -14.64 -12.88
CA GLY A 145 13.01 -13.60 -12.91
C GLY A 145 11.64 -14.09 -12.47
N GLU A 146 10.65 -13.20 -12.58
CA GLU A 146 9.23 -13.53 -12.38
C GLU A 146 8.76 -14.46 -13.52
N ALA A 147 8.37 -15.69 -13.20
CA ALA A 147 7.89 -16.65 -14.19
C ALA A 147 6.82 -17.59 -13.61
N GLY A 148 6.06 -18.25 -14.50
CA GLY A 148 5.02 -19.22 -14.16
C GLY A 148 5.45 -20.34 -13.20
N ASP A 149 6.75 -20.68 -13.21
CA ASP A 149 7.34 -21.71 -12.35
C ASP A 149 7.66 -21.22 -10.93
N TYR A 150 7.49 -19.93 -10.64
CA TYR A 150 7.80 -19.28 -9.36
C TYR A 150 6.62 -18.42 -8.90
N GLN A 151 5.56 -19.07 -8.44
CA GLN A 151 4.30 -18.39 -8.09
C GLN A 151 3.54 -19.03 -6.94
N ALA A 152 2.65 -18.24 -6.33
CA ALA A 152 1.62 -18.70 -5.42
C ALA A 152 0.25 -18.08 -5.75
N LYS A 153 -0.80 -18.71 -5.23
CA LYS A 153 -2.16 -18.16 -5.17
C LYS A 153 -2.49 -17.81 -3.71
N PRO A 154 -3.42 -16.86 -3.46
CA PRO A 154 -3.86 -16.57 -2.12
C PRO A 154 -4.49 -17.83 -1.50
N ARG A 155 -4.02 -18.20 -0.32
CA ARG A 155 -4.64 -19.21 0.54
C ARG A 155 -5.98 -18.72 1.09
N ASP A 156 -6.07 -17.41 1.34
CA ASP A 156 -7.25 -16.73 1.85
C ASP A 156 -7.38 -15.33 1.24
N GLY A 157 -8.60 -14.80 1.19
CA GLY A 157 -8.88 -13.44 0.69
C GLY A 157 -9.08 -13.31 -0.82
N ALA A 158 -9.00 -14.41 -1.59
CA ALA A 158 -9.11 -14.40 -3.06
C ALA A 158 -10.41 -13.75 -3.59
N ASP A 159 -10.34 -13.21 -4.81
CA ASP A 159 -11.46 -12.62 -5.58
C ASP A 159 -12.37 -11.72 -4.73
N PRO A 160 -11.88 -10.54 -4.29
CA PRO A 160 -12.71 -9.56 -3.60
C PRO A 160 -13.87 -9.10 -4.51
N ALA A 161 -15.07 -9.04 -3.95
CA ALA A 161 -16.19 -8.37 -4.59
C ALA A 161 -15.93 -6.86 -4.70
N VAL A 162 -16.61 -6.18 -5.62
CA VAL A 162 -16.52 -4.71 -5.71
C VAL A 162 -16.99 -4.08 -4.40
N ASN A 163 -16.23 -3.11 -3.91
CA ASN A 163 -16.29 -2.43 -2.62
C ASN A 163 -15.97 -3.30 -1.40
N GLU A 164 -15.52 -4.54 -1.57
CA GLU A 164 -15.03 -5.39 -0.49
C GLU A 164 -13.54 -5.15 -0.23
N THR A 165 -13.18 -5.07 1.05
CA THR A 165 -11.79 -5.05 1.51
C THR A 165 -11.40 -6.42 2.03
N VAL A 166 -10.25 -6.91 1.58
CA VAL A 166 -9.70 -8.23 1.96
C VAL A 166 -8.23 -8.08 2.32
N VAL A 167 -7.70 -9.08 3.01
CA VAL A 167 -6.27 -9.36 3.07
C VAL A 167 -6.01 -10.61 2.23
N LEU A 168 -5.33 -10.47 1.09
CA LEU A 168 -4.80 -11.61 0.35
C LEU A 168 -3.64 -12.21 1.15
N VAL A 169 -3.73 -13.49 1.46
CA VAL A 169 -2.73 -14.20 2.25
C VAL A 169 -2.01 -15.23 1.38
N TYR A 170 -0.75 -15.00 1.08
CA TYR A 170 0.08 -15.92 0.29
C TYR A 170 1.07 -16.65 1.20
N ASP A 171 0.92 -17.98 1.28
CA ASP A 171 1.84 -18.85 1.98
C ASP A 171 2.99 -19.24 1.04
N MET A 172 4.05 -18.43 1.04
CA MET A 172 5.19 -18.59 0.13
C MET A 172 6.10 -19.76 0.51
N ALA A 173 5.89 -20.40 1.67
CA ALA A 173 6.52 -21.67 2.00
C ALA A 173 5.81 -22.87 1.33
N ASN A 174 4.61 -22.65 0.77
CA ASN A 174 3.80 -23.67 0.09
C ASN A 174 3.38 -23.13 -1.28
N LEU A 175 4.36 -22.92 -2.15
CA LEU A 175 4.15 -22.35 -3.49
C LEU A 175 3.23 -23.23 -4.35
N ARG A 176 2.51 -22.57 -5.27
CA ARG A 176 1.78 -23.28 -6.33
C ARG A 176 2.76 -23.90 -7.33
N ALA A 177 3.84 -23.18 -7.65
CA ALA A 177 4.96 -23.65 -8.44
C ALA A 177 6.25 -23.03 -7.88
N GLY A 178 7.32 -23.83 -7.84
CA GLY A 178 8.63 -23.43 -7.32
C GLY A 178 9.17 -24.34 -6.22
N GLY A 179 8.34 -25.21 -5.65
CA GLY A 179 8.75 -26.09 -4.54
C GLY A 179 9.24 -25.28 -3.34
N ASP A 180 10.43 -25.61 -2.83
CA ASP A 180 11.05 -24.92 -1.70
C ASP A 180 11.83 -23.65 -2.10
N ASP A 181 11.78 -23.26 -3.38
CA ASP A 181 12.64 -22.22 -3.95
C ASP A 181 12.61 -20.92 -3.15
N TRP A 182 11.41 -20.38 -2.83
CA TRP A 182 11.29 -19.18 -1.99
C TRP A 182 12.02 -19.33 -0.66
N THR A 183 11.77 -20.43 0.05
CA THR A 183 12.35 -20.67 1.38
C THR A 183 13.84 -20.96 1.35
N SER A 184 14.41 -21.25 0.18
CA SER A 184 15.84 -21.44 -0.04
C SER A 184 16.54 -20.20 -0.63
N SER A 185 15.80 -19.11 -0.84
CA SER A 185 16.25 -17.96 -1.62
C SER A 185 16.27 -16.64 -0.86
N LEU A 186 17.07 -15.71 -1.38
CA LEU A 186 16.96 -14.29 -1.08
C LEU A 186 16.06 -13.65 -2.13
N ILE A 187 14.94 -13.08 -1.69
CA ILE A 187 13.91 -12.51 -2.56
C ILE A 187 14.31 -11.09 -2.97
N ASP A 188 14.29 -10.83 -4.27
CA ASP A 188 14.66 -9.53 -4.85
C ASP A 188 13.45 -8.63 -5.11
N GLN A 189 12.35 -9.20 -5.59
CA GLN A 189 11.13 -8.46 -5.98
C GLN A 189 9.91 -9.38 -5.88
N ILE A 190 8.74 -8.79 -5.62
CA ILE A 190 7.44 -9.45 -5.77
C ILE A 190 6.61 -8.75 -6.85
N ARG A 191 5.82 -9.54 -7.58
CA ARG A 191 4.83 -9.10 -8.57
C ARG A 191 3.46 -9.65 -8.19
N LEU A 192 2.46 -8.78 -8.15
CA LEU A 192 1.06 -9.14 -7.94
C LEU A 192 0.27 -8.88 -9.21
N ASP A 193 -0.49 -9.88 -9.63
CA ASP A 193 -1.42 -9.79 -10.74
C ASP A 193 -2.83 -9.91 -10.18
N THR A 194 -3.69 -8.93 -10.49
CA THR A 194 -5.03 -8.84 -9.89
C THR A 194 -6.09 -9.45 -10.79
N ASP A 195 -6.39 -8.81 -11.93
CA ASP A 195 -7.29 -9.34 -12.95
C ASP A 195 -6.47 -9.72 -14.20
N ASP A 196 -6.85 -10.80 -14.89
CA ASP A 196 -6.21 -11.27 -16.13
C ASP A 196 -6.40 -10.30 -17.31
N GLU A 197 -7.43 -9.47 -17.25
CA GLU A 197 -7.84 -8.53 -18.29
C GLU A 197 -7.91 -7.09 -17.79
N ALA A 198 -7.99 -6.15 -18.74
CA ALA A 198 -8.18 -4.74 -18.44
C ALA A 198 -9.50 -4.43 -17.71
N GLY A 199 -9.55 -3.27 -17.06
CA GLY A 199 -10.76 -2.69 -16.49
C GLY A 199 -10.86 -2.78 -14.97
N GLY A 200 -10.13 -3.72 -14.34
CA GLY A 200 -10.03 -3.85 -12.89
C GLY A 200 -9.48 -2.61 -12.21
N GLY A 201 -9.99 -2.31 -11.02
CA GLY A 201 -9.53 -1.19 -10.19
C GLY A 201 -9.50 -1.57 -8.72
N PHE A 202 -8.45 -1.16 -8.02
CA PHE A 202 -8.18 -1.52 -6.63
C PHE A 202 -7.57 -0.34 -5.89
N VAL A 203 -7.84 -0.25 -4.58
CA VAL A 203 -7.00 0.52 -3.65
C VAL A 203 -6.23 -0.49 -2.81
N VAL A 204 -4.91 -0.48 -2.94
CA VAL A 204 -4.00 -1.26 -2.10
C VAL A 204 -3.67 -0.43 -0.86
N HIS A 205 -4.03 -0.93 0.31
CA HIS A 205 -3.84 -0.21 1.57
C HIS A 205 -2.50 -0.54 2.19
N GLN A 206 -2.16 -1.82 2.27
CA GLN A 206 -0.90 -2.28 2.86
C GLN A 206 -0.39 -3.51 2.11
N ILE A 207 0.92 -3.60 1.96
CA ILE A 207 1.61 -4.84 1.58
C ILE A 207 2.65 -5.16 2.64
N ALA A 208 2.75 -6.41 3.06
CA ALA A 208 3.82 -6.86 3.95
C ALA A 208 4.38 -8.22 3.54
N VAL A 209 5.66 -8.42 3.82
CA VAL A 209 6.29 -9.75 3.84
C VAL A 209 6.70 -10.02 5.28
N THR A 210 6.15 -11.07 5.86
CA THR A 210 6.18 -11.34 7.31
C THR A 210 6.72 -12.73 7.62
N GLU A 211 7.14 -12.92 8.86
CA GLU A 211 7.44 -14.26 9.39
C GLU A 211 6.17 -15.11 9.31
N ASN A 212 6.32 -16.37 8.88
CA ASN A 212 5.19 -17.29 8.74
C ASN A 212 5.00 -18.09 10.05
N PRO A 213 3.87 -17.93 10.76
CA PRO A 213 3.58 -18.65 11.99
C PRO A 213 3.28 -20.15 11.76
N GLY A 214 3.29 -20.61 10.51
CA GLY A 214 3.07 -21.99 10.10
C GLY A 214 1.61 -22.29 9.74
N ALA A 215 1.43 -23.43 9.06
CA ALA A 215 0.14 -23.83 8.48
C ALA A 215 -1.01 -23.94 9.50
N THR A 216 -0.70 -24.31 10.75
CA THR A 216 -1.69 -24.41 11.85
C THR A 216 -2.32 -23.07 12.16
N ALA A 217 -1.52 -22.01 12.32
CA ALA A 217 -2.02 -20.67 12.61
C ALA A 217 -2.86 -20.13 11.45
N LEU A 218 -2.46 -20.41 10.21
CA LEU A 218 -3.19 -20.04 9.00
C LEU A 218 -4.48 -20.85 8.78
N ALA A 219 -4.66 -21.99 9.44
CA ALA A 219 -5.86 -22.84 9.33
C ALA A 219 -6.92 -22.53 10.39
N MET A 220 -6.59 -21.72 11.39
CA MET A 220 -7.55 -21.29 12.40
C MET A 220 -8.65 -20.43 11.77
N ALA A 221 -9.89 -20.64 12.22
CA ALA A 221 -11.00 -19.80 11.82
C ALA A 221 -10.74 -18.35 12.27
N PRO A 222 -11.24 -17.35 11.52
CA PRO A 222 -11.17 -15.96 11.94
C PRO A 222 -11.71 -15.79 13.35
N VAL A 223 -10.91 -15.23 14.25
CA VAL A 223 -11.43 -14.80 15.54
C VAL A 223 -12.23 -13.53 15.27
N GLY A 224 -13.53 -13.55 15.55
CA GLY A 224 -14.39 -12.36 15.44
C GLY A 224 -13.79 -11.20 16.25
N PRO A 225 -14.14 -9.94 15.93
CA PRO A 225 -13.54 -8.79 16.58
C PRO A 225 -13.66 -8.93 18.09
N THR A 226 -12.53 -9.08 18.78
CA THR A 226 -12.46 -8.97 20.23
C THR A 226 -12.85 -7.54 20.55
N THR A 227 -14.11 -7.35 20.95
CA THR A 227 -14.54 -6.08 21.53
C THR A 227 -13.75 -5.94 22.82
N ILE A 228 -12.64 -5.20 22.79
CA ILE A 228 -12.01 -4.75 24.02
C ILE A 228 -13.06 -3.82 24.64
N ALA A 229 -13.77 -4.31 25.64
CA ALA A 229 -14.67 -3.49 26.44
C ALA A 229 -13.87 -2.29 26.95
N GLN A 230 -14.24 -1.10 26.50
CA GLN A 230 -13.71 0.15 27.00
C GLN A 230 -13.85 0.15 28.53
N ARG A 231 -12.72 0.32 29.23
CA ARG A 231 -12.69 0.62 30.66
C ARG A 231 -12.87 2.11 30.87
#